data_AF-A0A4Q5PZ73-F1
#
_entry.id   AF-A0A4Q5PZ73-F1
#
_cell.length_a   1.000
_cell.length_b   1.000
_cell.length_c   1.000
_cell.angle_alpha   90.00
_cell.angle_beta   90.00
_cell.angle_gamma   90.00
#
_symmetry.space_group_name_H-M   'P 1'
#
loop_
_entity.id
_entity.type
_entity.pdbx_description
1 polymer ?
#
loop_
_entity_poly.entity_id
_entity_poly.type
_entity_poly.pdbx_seq_one_letter_code
_entity_poly.pdbx_strand_id
1 'polypeptide(L)'
;VFSPNTFRGAPHTHIATLTEPQADPAKDASLVKAVADAFPMVTTVRVREALDTVGTVVKNLTLAIRGASSVTLLSAILVLGGALAAGHRHRVYDAVILKTLGATRARLLGAYALEYLMIGLATAVFGVIAGSLAAWLIVTRLMNLGFVWQSGSASGVVLAALIVTVGLGLLGTLVALNQKPAAVLRNL
;
A
#
# COMPACT_ATOMS: atom_id res chain seq x y z
N VAL A 1 38.11 43.07 1.68
CA VAL A 1 38.79 41.95 1.01
C VAL A 1 39.92 41.50 1.92
N PHE A 2 39.86 40.28 2.49
CA PHE A 2 40.86 39.80 3.45
C PHE A 2 42.11 39.28 2.74
N SER A 3 43.29 39.43 3.38
CA SER A 3 44.54 38.86 2.86
C SER A 3 44.49 37.32 2.95
N PRO A 4 45.14 36.58 2.04
CA PRO A 4 45.11 35.11 2.00
C PRO A 4 45.57 34.42 3.30
N ASN A 5 46.26 35.14 4.20
CA ASN A 5 46.82 34.60 5.44
C ASN A 5 45.97 34.87 6.68
N THR A 6 44.86 35.61 6.58
CA THR A 6 44.08 36.04 7.75
C THR A 6 43.44 34.88 8.54
N PHE A 7 43.28 33.70 7.94
CA PHE A 7 42.72 32.50 8.60
C PHE A 7 43.74 31.39 8.89
N ARG A 8 45.04 31.61 8.64
CA ARG A 8 46.08 30.63 8.97
C ARG A 8 46.17 30.48 10.50
N GLY A 9 45.79 29.31 11.02
CA GLY A 9 45.79 29.01 12.45
C GLY A 9 44.48 29.30 13.17
N ALA A 10 43.40 29.65 12.45
CA ALA A 10 42.08 29.75 13.06
C ALA A 10 41.67 28.38 13.64
N PRO A 11 41.08 28.32 14.85
CA PRO A 11 40.55 27.08 15.41
C PRO A 11 39.57 26.47 14.42
N HIS A 12 39.83 25.24 14.00
CA HIS A 12 38.99 24.52 13.04
C HIS A 12 38.66 23.14 13.61
N THR A 13 37.38 22.78 13.53
CA THR A 13 36.88 21.49 14.01
C THR A 13 36.84 20.53 12.83
N HIS A 14 37.51 19.39 12.96
CA HIS A 14 37.40 18.29 12.02
C HIS A 14 36.26 17.37 12.45
N ILE A 15 35.33 17.09 11.54
CA ILE A 15 34.24 16.14 11.77
C ILE A 15 34.43 15.00 10.77
N ALA A 16 34.51 13.78 11.27
CA ALA A 16 34.56 12.56 10.47
C ALA A 16 33.37 11.68 10.86
N THR A 17 32.57 11.29 9.87
CA THR A 17 31.46 10.35 10.06
C THR A 17 31.92 8.98 9.59
N LEU A 18 31.83 7.99 10.47
CA LEU A 18 32.09 6.60 10.13
C LEU A 18 30.75 5.86 9.98
N THR A 19 30.54 5.24 8.82
CA THR A 19 29.38 4.40 8.57
C THR A 19 29.86 2.98 8.37
N GLU A 20 29.42 2.07 9.24
CA GLU A 20 29.78 0.66 9.14
C GLU A 20 28.69 -0.09 8.33
N PRO A 21 29.05 -0.81 7.25
CA PRO A 21 28.08 -1.53 6.42
C PRO A 21 27.37 -2.67 7.16
N GLN A 22 28.04 -3.25 8.17
CA GLN A 22 27.52 -4.33 9.00
C GLN A 22 27.59 -3.88 10.46
N ALA A 23 26.42 -3.65 11.05
CA ALA A 23 26.31 -3.23 12.44
C ALA A 23 26.58 -4.42 13.38
N ASP A 24 27.68 -4.38 14.12
CA ASP A 24 27.96 -5.29 15.22
C ASP A 24 28.20 -4.47 16.51
N PRO A 25 27.32 -4.57 17.52
CA PRO A 25 27.43 -3.80 18.76
C PRO A 25 28.77 -4.00 19.48
N ALA A 26 29.38 -5.18 19.38
CA ALA A 26 30.67 -5.46 20.00
C ALA A 26 31.82 -4.78 19.25
N LYS A 27 31.72 -4.68 17.92
CA LYS A 27 32.70 -3.95 17.09
C LYS A 27 32.56 -2.44 17.26
N ASP A 28 31.33 -1.91 17.34
CA ASP A 28 31.10 -0.48 17.62
C ASP A 28 31.74 -0.05 18.94
N ALA A 29 31.52 -0.81 20.02
CA ALA A 29 32.07 -0.50 21.34
C ALA A 29 33.61 -0.56 21.37
N SER A 30 34.20 -1.56 20.71
CA SER A 30 35.66 -1.68 20.60
C SER A 30 36.27 -0.61 19.71
N LEU A 31 35.57 -0.17 18.66
CA LEU A 31 36.00 0.91 17.78
C LEU A 31 35.96 2.26 18.50
N VAL A 32 34.87 2.56 19.21
CA VAL A 32 34.77 3.78 20.04
C VAL A 32 35.86 3.80 21.11
N LYS A 33 36.13 2.66 21.74
CA LYS A 33 37.23 2.52 22.70
C LYS A 33 38.60 2.76 22.06
N ALA A 34 38.88 2.13 20.91
CA ALA A 34 40.15 2.31 20.20
C ALA A 34 40.36 3.77 19.74
N VAL A 35 39.30 4.46 19.34
CA VAL A 35 39.35 5.89 18.97
C VAL A 35 39.59 6.77 20.19
N ALA A 36 38.94 6.48 21.33
CA ALA A 36 39.17 7.20 22.58
C ALA A 36 40.61 7.00 23.11
N ASP A 37 41.16 5.80 22.98
CA ASP A 37 42.53 5.47 23.38
C ASP A 37 43.57 6.15 22.47
N ALA A 38 43.34 6.17 21.16
CA ALA A 38 44.26 6.77 20.18
C ALA A 38 44.17 8.30 20.11
N PHE A 39 42.99 8.88 20.37
CA PHE A 39 42.73 10.32 20.27
C PHE A 39 41.92 10.86 21.46
N PRO A 40 42.57 11.10 22.62
CA PRO A 40 41.88 11.52 23.86
C PRO A 40 41.16 12.87 23.78
N MET A 41 41.52 13.71 22.78
CA MET A 41 40.88 15.01 22.53
C MET A 41 39.66 14.92 21.58
N VAL A 42 39.29 13.75 21.08
CA VAL A 42 38.14 13.57 20.18
C VAL A 42 36.90 13.13 20.97
N THR A 43 35.82 13.92 20.88
CA THR A 43 34.52 13.53 21.43
C THR A 43 33.77 12.65 20.43
N THR A 44 33.55 11.38 20.78
CA THR A 44 32.73 10.46 19.97
C THR A 44 31.24 10.60 20.30
N VAL A 45 30.39 10.83 19.31
CA VAL A 45 28.93 10.91 19.49
C VAL A 45 28.26 9.73 18.79
N ARG A 46 27.53 8.90 19.55
CA ARG A 46 26.80 7.74 18.99
C ARG A 46 25.44 8.19 18.46
N VAL A 47 25.30 8.22 17.13
CA VAL A 47 24.03 8.59 16.47
C VAL A 47 23.08 7.39 16.29
N ARG A 48 23.59 6.15 16.44
CA ARG A 48 22.83 4.90 16.28
C ARG A 48 21.58 4.83 17.15
N GLU A 49 21.71 5.08 18.46
CA GLU A 49 20.58 4.96 19.41
C GLU A 49 19.44 5.93 19.08
N ALA A 50 19.77 7.13 18.61
CA ALA A 50 18.79 8.10 18.15
C ALA A 50 18.06 7.60 16.89
N LEU A 51 18.80 7.04 15.93
CA LEU A 51 18.22 6.46 14.71
C LEU A 51 17.37 5.21 14.98
N ASP A 52 17.78 4.36 15.92
CA ASP A 52 17.01 3.17 16.31
C ASP A 52 15.68 3.55 16.99
N THR A 53 15.71 4.60 17.83
CA THR A 53 14.50 5.17 18.42
C THR A 53 13.55 5.68 17.34
N VAL A 54 14.06 6.47 16.39
CA VAL A 54 13.26 6.98 15.26
C VAL A 54 12.71 5.82 14.42
N GLY A 55 13.54 4.82 14.11
CA GLY A 55 13.12 3.62 13.39
C GLY A 55 12.01 2.85 14.09
N THR A 56 12.05 2.78 15.42
CA THR A 56 10.99 2.15 16.23
C THR A 56 9.68 2.92 16.14
N VAL A 57 9.72 4.26 16.18
CA VAL A 57 8.52 5.10 15.99
C VAL A 57 7.93 4.90 14.60
N VAL A 58 8.75 4.92 13.55
CA VAL A 58 8.30 4.69 12.16
C VAL A 58 7.70 3.29 12.00
N LYS A 59 8.31 2.27 12.63
CA LYS A 59 7.80 0.90 12.62
C LYS A 59 6.43 0.80 13.29
N ASN A 60 6.24 1.44 14.44
CA ASN A 60 4.97 1.45 15.16
C ASN A 60 3.88 2.17 14.36
N LEU A 61 4.20 3.29 13.73
CA LEU A 61 3.29 4.00 12.82
C LEU A 61 2.88 3.11 11.64
N THR A 62 3.84 2.41 11.04
CA THR A 62 3.57 1.48 9.93
C THR A 62 2.66 0.33 10.37
N LEU A 63 2.88 -0.22 11.57
CA LEU A 63 2.02 -1.26 12.16
C LEU A 63 0.60 -0.73 12.42
N ALA A 64 0.46 0.47 12.96
CA ALA A 64 -0.83 1.10 13.19
C ALA A 64 -1.60 1.33 11.88
N ILE A 65 -0.94 1.88 10.86
CA ILE A 65 -1.53 2.09 9.52
C ILE A 65 -1.95 0.75 8.89
N ARG A 66 -1.12 -0.29 9.00
CA ARG A 66 -1.46 -1.64 8.53
C ARG A 66 -2.67 -2.22 9.26
N GLY A 67 -2.75 -2.02 10.58
CA GLY A 67 -3.90 -2.43 11.39
C GLY A 67 -5.18 -1.69 10.99
N ALA A 68 -5.11 -0.37 10.82
CA ALA A 68 -6.26 0.39 10.34
C ALA A 68 -6.71 -0.06 8.94
N SER A 69 -5.75 -0.26 8.03
CA SER A 69 -6.01 -0.72 6.67
C SER A 69 -6.65 -2.11 6.64
N SER A 70 -6.25 -3.03 7.51
CA SER A 70 -6.83 -4.38 7.56
C SER A 70 -8.29 -4.34 8.02
N VAL A 71 -8.62 -3.51 9.00
CA VAL A 71 -10.01 -3.29 9.43
C VAL A 71 -10.84 -2.71 8.29
N THR A 72 -10.35 -1.68 7.60
CA THR A 72 -11.03 -1.11 6.42
C THR A 72 -11.26 -2.16 5.34
N LEU A 73 -10.27 -3.02 5.08
CA LEU A 73 -10.35 -4.05 4.06
C LEU A 73 -11.36 -5.15 4.44
N LEU A 74 -11.41 -5.55 5.71
CA LEU A 74 -12.46 -6.43 6.23
C LEU A 74 -13.85 -5.81 6.06
N SER A 75 -14.02 -4.53 6.45
CA SER A 75 -15.29 -3.83 6.28
C SER A 75 -15.72 -3.76 4.81
N ALA A 76 -14.79 -3.49 3.89
CA ALA A 76 -15.07 -3.47 2.46
C ALA A 76 -15.54 -4.84 1.93
N ILE A 77 -14.90 -5.93 2.37
CA ILE A 77 -15.32 -7.30 2.01
C ILE A 77 -16.72 -7.60 2.54
N LEU A 78 -17.02 -7.23 3.80
CA LEU A 78 -18.34 -7.42 4.40
C LEU A 78 -19.42 -6.63 3.64
N VAL A 79 -19.14 -5.36 3.30
CA VAL A 79 -20.05 -4.50 2.52
C VAL A 79 -20.28 -5.07 1.12
N LEU A 80 -19.23 -5.52 0.44
CA LEU A 80 -19.34 -6.16 -0.87
C LEU A 80 -20.18 -7.45 -0.80
N GLY A 81 -19.94 -8.29 0.20
CA GLY A 81 -20.75 -9.48 0.45
C GLY A 81 -22.23 -9.15 0.67
N GLY A 82 -22.52 -8.12 1.47
CA GLY A 82 -23.89 -7.63 1.69
C GLY A 82 -24.55 -7.09 0.42
N ALA A 83 -23.82 -6.31 -0.39
CA ALA A 83 -24.31 -5.77 -1.65
C ALA A 83 -24.62 -6.88 -2.66
N LEU A 84 -23.75 -7.90 -2.76
CA LEU A 84 -23.97 -9.06 -3.62
C LEU A 84 -25.18 -9.88 -3.15
N ALA A 85 -25.32 -10.10 -1.84
CA ALA A 85 -26.48 -10.80 -1.27
C ALA A 85 -27.80 -10.07 -1.57
N ALA A 86 -27.82 -8.73 -1.49
CA ALA A 86 -29.00 -7.92 -1.83
C ALA A 86 -29.32 -7.95 -3.33
N GLY A 87 -28.31 -7.91 -4.20
CA GLY A 87 -28.46 -7.88 -5.66
C GLY A 87 -28.84 -9.21 -6.32
N HIS A 88 -28.88 -10.31 -5.55
CA HIS A 88 -29.03 -11.67 -6.07
C HIS A 88 -30.33 -11.88 -6.88
N ARG A 89 -31.47 -11.34 -6.42
CA ARG A 89 -32.78 -11.57 -7.07
C ARG A 89 -32.90 -10.88 -8.44
N HIS A 90 -32.34 -9.68 -8.60
CA HIS A 90 -32.40 -8.94 -9.87
C HIS A 90 -31.58 -9.62 -10.97
N ARG A 91 -30.38 -10.12 -10.64
CA ARG A 91 -29.49 -10.78 -11.61
C ARG A 91 -30.03 -12.09 -12.14
N VAL A 92 -30.77 -12.85 -11.33
CA VAL A 92 -31.40 -14.10 -11.76
C VAL A 92 -32.46 -13.83 -12.84
N TYR A 93 -33.22 -12.73 -12.70
CA TYR A 93 -34.27 -12.38 -13.66
C TYR A 93 -33.68 -12.02 -15.04
N ASP A 94 -32.67 -11.16 -15.06
CA ASP A 94 -31.98 -10.75 -16.30
C ASP A 94 -31.28 -11.93 -16.99
N ALA A 95 -30.65 -12.80 -16.21
CA ALA A 95 -30.01 -14.00 -16.72
C ALA A 95 -30.99 -14.98 -17.38
N VAL A 96 -32.20 -15.12 -16.83
CA VAL A 96 -33.24 -15.97 -17.40
C VAL A 96 -33.75 -15.39 -18.72
N ILE A 97 -34.00 -14.08 -18.80
CA ILE A 97 -34.43 -13.40 -20.03
C ILE A 97 -33.38 -13.51 -21.14
N LEU A 98 -32.10 -13.28 -20.84
CA LEU A 98 -31.03 -13.42 -21.84
C LEU A 98 -30.89 -14.87 -22.33
N LYS A 99 -31.18 -15.84 -21.46
CA LYS A 99 -31.15 -17.26 -21.83
C LYS A 99 -32.35 -17.66 -22.68
N THR A 100 -33.53 -17.07 -22.47
CA THR A 100 -34.70 -17.29 -23.36
C THR A 100 -34.50 -16.64 -24.73
N LEU A 101 -33.68 -15.59 -24.83
CA LEU A 101 -33.25 -14.98 -26.09
C LEU A 101 -32.11 -15.75 -26.81
N GLY A 102 -31.67 -16.91 -26.28
CA GLY A 102 -30.70 -17.78 -26.93
C GLY A 102 -29.22 -17.48 -26.64
N ALA A 103 -28.92 -16.63 -25.66
CA ALA A 103 -27.52 -16.36 -25.28
C ALA A 103 -26.86 -17.60 -24.64
N THR A 104 -25.70 -17.98 -25.15
CA THR A 104 -24.88 -19.05 -24.55
C THR A 104 -24.22 -18.56 -23.27
N ARG A 105 -24.02 -19.45 -22.27
CA ARG A 105 -23.42 -19.11 -20.97
C ARG A 105 -22.07 -18.40 -21.11
N ALA A 106 -21.26 -18.81 -22.10
CA ALA A 106 -19.96 -18.21 -22.37
C ALA A 106 -20.04 -16.75 -22.84
N ARG A 107 -21.04 -16.41 -23.66
CA ARG A 107 -21.25 -15.04 -24.14
C ARG A 107 -21.69 -14.12 -23.00
N LEU A 108 -22.53 -14.62 -22.10
CA LEU A 108 -23.00 -13.90 -20.91
C LEU A 108 -21.85 -13.66 -19.90
N LEU A 109 -21.04 -14.68 -19.65
CA LEU A 109 -19.83 -14.57 -18.80
C LEU A 109 -18.83 -13.56 -19.36
N GLY A 110 -18.60 -13.57 -20.69
CA GLY A 110 -17.70 -12.62 -21.34
C GLY A 110 -18.19 -11.17 -21.23
N ALA A 111 -19.49 -10.94 -21.44
CA ALA A 111 -20.08 -9.60 -21.32
C ALA A 111 -19.97 -9.05 -19.89
N TYR A 112 -20.35 -9.84 -18.88
CA TYR A 112 -20.22 -9.42 -17.47
C TYR A 112 -18.76 -9.28 -17.02
N ALA A 113 -17.85 -10.10 -17.54
CA ALA A 113 -16.43 -9.94 -17.25
C ALA A 113 -15.92 -8.59 -17.75
N LEU A 114 -16.30 -8.19 -18.97
CA LEU A 114 -15.92 -6.88 -19.52
C LEU A 114 -16.52 -5.73 -18.70
N GLU A 115 -17.78 -5.84 -18.30
CA GLU A 115 -18.43 -4.85 -17.45
C GLU A 115 -17.70 -4.66 -16.11
N TYR A 116 -17.43 -5.75 -15.39
CA TYR A 116 -16.69 -5.68 -14.12
C TYR A 116 -15.25 -5.22 -14.31
N LEU A 117 -14.63 -5.54 -15.44
CA LEU A 117 -13.30 -5.03 -15.78
C LEU A 117 -13.34 -3.49 -15.93
N MET A 118 -14.33 -2.94 -16.64
CA MET A 118 -14.45 -1.49 -16.82
C MET A 118 -14.71 -0.77 -15.50
N ILE A 119 -15.65 -1.29 -14.68
CA ILE A 119 -15.96 -0.71 -13.36
C ILE A 119 -14.74 -0.82 -12.43
N GLY A 120 -14.08 -1.99 -12.41
CA GLY A 120 -12.89 -2.23 -11.62
C GLY A 120 -11.74 -1.30 -12.00
N LEU A 121 -11.52 -1.11 -13.31
CA LEU A 121 -10.45 -0.26 -13.82
C LEU A 121 -10.72 1.22 -13.51
N ALA A 122 -11.96 1.69 -13.69
CA ALA A 122 -12.34 3.05 -13.33
C ALA A 122 -12.12 3.31 -11.81
N THR A 123 -12.55 2.37 -10.97
CA THR A 123 -12.38 2.46 -9.51
C THR A 123 -10.90 2.41 -9.11
N ALA A 124 -10.10 1.56 -9.75
CA ALA A 124 -8.68 1.44 -9.47
C ALA A 124 -7.90 2.70 -9.87
N VAL A 125 -8.19 3.27 -11.04
CA VAL A 125 -7.60 4.55 -11.49
C VAL A 125 -7.96 5.67 -10.50
N PHE A 126 -9.23 5.75 -10.10
CA PHE A 126 -9.66 6.73 -9.11
C PHE A 126 -8.93 6.55 -7.77
N GLY A 127 -8.85 5.31 -7.27
CA GLY A 127 -8.16 4.98 -6.02
C GLY A 127 -6.67 5.32 -6.05
N VAL A 128 -5.99 5.02 -7.17
CA VAL A 128 -4.59 5.39 -7.37
C VAL A 128 -4.45 6.92 -7.34
N ILE A 129 -5.23 7.67 -8.11
CA ILE A 129 -5.13 9.13 -8.16
C ILE A 129 -5.38 9.73 -6.77
N ALA A 130 -6.48 9.36 -6.11
CA ALA A 130 -6.85 9.88 -4.80
C ALA A 130 -5.80 9.52 -3.73
N GLY A 131 -5.33 8.27 -3.71
CA GLY A 131 -4.30 7.81 -2.78
C GLY A 131 -2.94 8.49 -3.03
N SER A 132 -2.58 8.70 -4.29
CA SER A 132 -1.36 9.44 -4.68
C SER A 132 -1.40 10.86 -4.18
N LEU A 133 -2.52 11.56 -4.40
CA LEU A 133 -2.71 12.94 -3.99
C LEU A 133 -2.68 13.06 -2.46
N ALA A 134 -3.36 12.16 -1.75
CA ALA A 134 -3.34 12.13 -0.29
C ALA A 134 -1.92 11.88 0.24
N ALA A 135 -1.21 10.88 -0.31
CA ALA A 135 0.16 10.56 0.07
C ALA A 135 1.11 11.73 -0.23
N TRP A 136 0.99 12.35 -1.41
CA TRP A 136 1.79 13.51 -1.79
C TRP A 136 1.55 14.68 -0.84
N LEU A 137 0.30 14.99 -0.50
CA LEU A 137 -0.04 16.08 0.42
C LEU A 137 0.54 15.83 1.81
N ILE A 138 0.37 14.62 2.36
CA ILE A 138 0.87 14.27 3.70
C ILE A 138 2.41 14.31 3.73
N VAL A 139 3.07 13.67 2.77
CA VAL A 139 4.54 13.55 2.76
C VAL A 139 5.20 14.91 2.54
N THR A 140 4.68 15.73 1.62
CA THR A 140 5.30 17.02 1.30
C THR A 140 4.91 18.13 2.29
N ARG A 141 3.64 18.22 2.70
CA ARG A 141 3.17 19.35 3.54
C ARG A 141 3.28 19.07 5.03
N LEU A 142 3.04 17.84 5.46
CA LEU A 142 3.01 17.51 6.88
C LEU A 142 4.36 17.00 7.37
N MET A 143 5.03 16.17 6.55
CA MET A 143 6.30 15.54 6.93
C MET A 143 7.54 16.26 6.37
N ASN A 144 7.39 17.18 5.42
CA ASN A 144 8.51 17.86 4.73
C ASN A 144 9.56 16.88 4.14
N LEU A 145 9.10 15.71 3.66
CA LEU A 145 9.96 14.69 3.06
C LEU A 145 9.82 14.68 1.54
N GLY A 146 10.84 14.13 0.86
CA GLY A 146 10.80 13.89 -0.58
C GLY A 146 9.79 12.79 -0.93
N PHE A 147 8.83 13.12 -1.79
CA PHE A 147 7.86 12.14 -2.29
C PHE A 147 8.48 11.27 -3.39
N VAL A 148 8.44 9.95 -3.21
CA VAL A 148 8.91 8.97 -4.21
C VAL A 148 7.73 8.13 -4.67
N TRP A 149 7.44 8.20 -5.97
CA TRP A 149 6.37 7.41 -6.58
C TRP A 149 6.81 5.96 -6.83
N GLN A 150 6.20 5.00 -6.12
CA GLN A 150 6.49 3.57 -6.30
C GLN A 150 5.52 2.92 -7.28
N SER A 151 5.80 3.04 -8.58
CA SER A 151 4.94 2.49 -9.64
C SER A 151 4.72 0.97 -9.54
N GLY A 152 5.74 0.21 -9.08
CA GLY A 152 5.62 -1.24 -8.92
C GLY A 152 4.55 -1.61 -7.90
N SER A 153 4.60 -1.02 -6.70
CA SER A 153 3.60 -1.24 -5.65
C SER A 153 2.20 -0.81 -6.08
N ALA A 154 2.08 0.34 -6.77
CA ALA A 154 0.80 0.81 -7.30
C ALA A 154 0.19 -0.16 -8.32
N SER A 155 0.99 -0.64 -9.28
CA SER A 155 0.51 -1.64 -10.26
C SER A 155 0.08 -2.95 -9.61
N GLY A 156 0.79 -3.41 -8.56
CA GLY A 156 0.41 -4.60 -7.81
C GLY A 156 -0.94 -4.46 -7.13
N VAL A 157 -1.21 -3.30 -6.52
CA VAL A 157 -2.51 -3.01 -5.88
C VAL A 157 -3.64 -2.92 -6.92
N VAL A 158 -3.40 -2.28 -8.07
CA VAL A 158 -4.39 -2.21 -9.16
C VAL A 158 -4.74 -3.60 -9.68
N LEU A 159 -3.73 -4.44 -9.94
CA LEU A 159 -3.94 -5.81 -10.40
C LEU A 159 -4.71 -6.64 -9.36
N ALA A 160 -4.32 -6.54 -8.08
CA ALA A 160 -5.04 -7.22 -7.00
C ALA A 160 -6.51 -6.76 -6.91
N ALA A 161 -6.76 -5.46 -6.99
CA ALA A 161 -8.11 -4.89 -6.98
C ALA A 161 -8.94 -5.41 -8.17
N LEU A 162 -8.38 -5.41 -9.38
CA LEU A 162 -9.05 -5.94 -10.58
C LEU A 162 -9.40 -7.42 -10.44
N ILE A 163 -8.45 -8.25 -9.97
CA ILE A 163 -8.66 -9.67 -9.74
C ILE A 163 -9.79 -9.88 -8.73
N VAL A 164 -9.81 -9.11 -7.64
CA VAL A 164 -10.85 -9.21 -6.61
C VAL A 164 -12.21 -8.76 -7.16
N THR A 165 -12.30 -7.60 -7.82
CA THR A 165 -13.56 -7.08 -8.36
C THR A 165 -14.15 -7.99 -9.43
N VAL A 166 -13.35 -8.40 -10.41
CA VAL A 166 -13.81 -9.29 -11.49
C VAL A 166 -14.11 -10.68 -10.94
N GLY A 167 -13.24 -11.22 -10.07
CA GLY A 167 -13.43 -12.53 -9.45
C GLY A 167 -14.72 -12.60 -8.64
N LEU A 168 -14.94 -11.64 -7.73
CA LEU A 168 -16.17 -11.59 -6.92
C LEU A 168 -17.41 -11.31 -7.77
N GLY A 169 -17.31 -10.42 -8.76
CA GLY A 169 -18.41 -10.12 -9.69
C GLY A 169 -18.85 -11.35 -10.48
N LEU A 170 -17.90 -12.11 -11.03
CA LEU A 170 -18.16 -13.34 -11.77
C LEU A 170 -18.65 -14.48 -10.87
N LEU A 171 -18.09 -14.64 -9.68
CA LEU A 171 -18.58 -15.61 -8.70
C LEU A 171 -20.04 -15.34 -8.32
N GLY A 172 -20.39 -14.07 -8.07
CA GLY A 172 -21.77 -13.67 -7.82
C GLY A 172 -22.70 -14.01 -8.98
N THR A 173 -22.26 -13.77 -10.22
CA THR A 173 -23.02 -14.12 -11.43
C THR A 173 -23.16 -15.63 -11.63
N LEU A 174 -22.11 -16.42 -11.36
CA LEU A 174 -22.16 -17.88 -11.43
C LEU A 174 -23.12 -18.47 -10.39
N VAL A 175 -23.08 -17.99 -9.14
CA VAL A 175 -23.98 -18.41 -8.07
C VAL A 175 -25.44 -18.08 -8.42
N ALA A 176 -25.69 -16.91 -9.01
CA ALA A 176 -27.02 -16.55 -9.51
C ALA A 176 -27.48 -17.47 -10.67
N LEU A 177 -26.60 -17.79 -11.63
CA LEU A 177 -26.93 -18.65 -12.77
C LEU A 177 -27.15 -20.13 -12.42
N ASN A 178 -26.53 -20.62 -11.33
CA ASN A 178 -26.58 -22.04 -10.95
C ASN A 178 -27.79 -22.41 -10.09
N GLN A 179 -28.59 -21.43 -9.64
CA GLN A 179 -29.84 -21.72 -8.93
C GLN A 179 -30.92 -22.18 -9.89
N LYS A 180 -31.56 -23.32 -9.57
CA LYS A 180 -32.60 -23.93 -10.40
C LYS A 180 -33.82 -23.00 -10.49
N PRO A 181 -34.27 -22.63 -11.71
CA PRO A 181 -35.42 -21.71 -11.94
C PRO A 181 -36.74 -22.15 -11.29
N ALA A 182 -36.87 -23.42 -10.92
CA ALA A 182 -38.11 -24.01 -10.41
C ALA A 182 -38.51 -23.53 -9.00
N ALA A 183 -37.60 -22.99 -8.20
CA ALA A 183 -37.92 -22.53 -6.85
C ALA A 183 -38.55 -21.12 -6.81
N VAL A 184 -38.31 -20.30 -7.84
CA VAL A 184 -38.78 -18.91 -7.89
C VAL A 184 -40.22 -18.81 -8.40
N LEU A 185 -40.66 -19.75 -9.25
CA LEU A 185 -42.05 -19.84 -9.72
C LEU A 185 -43.02 -20.50 -8.73
N ARG A 186 -42.54 -21.07 -7.61
CA ARG A 186 -43.40 -21.71 -6.60
C ARG A 186 -43.79 -20.79 -5.43
N ASN A 187 -43.26 -19.57 -5.40
CA ASN A 187 -43.53 -18.56 -4.37
C ASN A 187 -44.00 -17.22 -4.97
N LEU A 188 -44.48 -17.24 -6.22
CA LEU A 188 -45.37 -16.22 -6.79
C LEU A 188 -46.79 -16.79 -6.75
#